data_AF-A0A9E1RCN2-F1
#
_entry.id   AF-A0A9E1RCN2-F1
#
_cell.length_a   1.000
_cell.length_b   1.000
_cell.length_c   1.000
_cell.angle_alpha   90.00
_cell.angle_beta   90.00
_cell.angle_gamma   90.00
#
_symmetry.space_group_name_H-M   'P 1'
#
loop_
_entity.id
_entity.type
_entity.pdbx_description
1 polymer ?
#
loop_
_entity_poly.entity_id
_entity_poly.type
_entity_poly.pdbx_seq_one_letter_code
_entity_poly.pdbx_strand_id
1 'polypeptide(L)'
;MALNLEPVYQEIFAKFITRKKFVIRSVENNMLTVEQDEEICGQKEPKVFEFKSPKEFEEFVRVENQFEADIVKQLEGNKMPYR
;
A
#
# COMPACT_ATOMS: atom_id res chain seq x y z
N MET A 1 -6.06 21.45 20.03
CA MET A 1 -7.08 20.68 19.29
C MET A 1 -6.36 19.49 18.69
N ALA A 2 -6.69 18.27 19.10
CA ALA A 2 -6.11 17.07 18.48
C ALA A 2 -6.60 17.04 17.02
N LEU A 3 -5.68 17.13 16.06
CA LEU A 3 -6.00 16.99 14.66
C LEU A 3 -6.38 15.52 14.44
N ASN A 4 -7.64 15.22 14.21
CA ASN A 4 -8.08 13.88 13.83
C ASN A 4 -7.57 13.60 12.41
N LEU A 5 -6.43 12.90 12.32
CA LEU A 5 -5.77 12.57 11.04
C LEU A 5 -6.34 11.29 10.39
N GLU A 6 -7.16 10.53 11.12
CA GLU A 6 -7.84 9.33 10.63
C GLU A 6 -8.57 9.49 9.28
N PRO A 7 -9.44 10.49 9.08
CA PRO A 7 -10.13 10.65 7.78
C PRO A 7 -9.15 10.88 6.63
N VAL A 8 -8.07 11.63 6.86
CA VAL A 8 -7.04 11.90 5.84
C VAL A 8 -6.33 10.61 5.46
N TYR A 9 -5.96 9.78 6.43
CA TYR A 9 -5.34 8.49 6.17
C TYR A 9 -6.28 7.54 5.42
N GLN A 10 -7.58 7.53 5.75
CA GLN A 10 -8.57 6.74 5.02
C GLN A 10 -8.72 7.19 3.56
N GLU A 11 -8.76 8.50 3.30
CA GLU A 11 -8.83 9.04 1.94
C GLU A 11 -7.59 8.68 1.10
N ILE A 12 -6.40 8.71 1.70
CA ILE A 12 -5.16 8.30 1.03
C ILE A 12 -5.18 6.79 0.76
N PHE A 13 -5.59 5.98 1.74
CA PHE A 13 -5.66 4.52 1.61
C PHE A 13 -6.68 4.07 0.56
N ALA A 14 -7.78 4.81 0.37
CA ALA A 14 -8.76 4.53 -0.68
C ALA A 14 -8.19 4.67 -2.11
N LYS A 15 -7.12 5.46 -2.30
CA LYS A 15 -6.43 5.62 -3.60
C LYS A 15 -5.45 4.50 -3.89
N PHE A 16 -5.31 3.54 -3.00
CA PHE A 16 -4.32 2.49 -3.09
C PHE A 16 -4.82 1.35 -3.98
N ILE A 17 -4.18 1.18 -5.14
CA ILE A 17 -4.57 0.28 -6.21
C ILE A 17 -3.42 -0.70 -6.39
N THR A 18 -3.37 -1.70 -5.51
CA THR A 18 -2.36 -2.76 -5.51
C THR A 18 -3.00 -4.13 -5.37
N ARG A 19 -2.33 -5.16 -5.87
CA ARG A 19 -2.77 -6.56 -5.73
C ARG A 19 -2.37 -7.14 -4.38
N LYS A 20 -1.41 -6.52 -3.70
CA LYS A 20 -0.98 -6.87 -2.35
C LYS A 20 -2.05 -6.42 -1.36
N LYS A 21 -2.25 -7.20 -0.30
CA LYS A 21 -3.19 -6.83 0.77
C LYS A 21 -2.47 -5.98 1.79
N PHE A 22 -2.98 -4.79 2.01
CA PHE A 22 -2.53 -3.93 3.10
C PHE A 22 -3.70 -3.62 4.03
N VAL A 23 -3.41 -3.40 5.30
CA VAL A 23 -4.40 -3.15 6.35
C VAL A 23 -3.86 -2.07 7.28
N ILE A 24 -4.67 -1.04 7.58
CA ILE A 24 -4.34 -0.08 8.62
C ILE A 24 -4.53 -0.76 9.97
N ARG A 25 -3.45 -0.87 10.75
CA ARG A 25 -3.45 -1.53 12.06
C ARG A 25 -3.80 -0.58 13.19
N SER A 26 -3.23 0.63 13.18
CA SER A 26 -3.49 1.66 14.19
C SER A 26 -3.09 3.04 13.71
N VAL A 27 -3.72 4.07 14.30
CA VAL A 27 -3.35 5.48 14.16
C VAL A 27 -3.18 6.05 15.57
N GLU A 28 -1.95 6.01 16.08
CA GLU A 28 -1.65 6.42 17.46
C GLU A 28 -0.47 7.40 17.48
N ASN A 29 -0.50 8.40 18.36
CA ASN A 29 0.60 9.37 18.52
C ASN A 29 1.07 10.03 17.21
N ASN A 30 0.14 10.40 16.32
CA ASN A 30 0.43 10.92 14.96
C ASN A 30 1.19 9.95 14.04
N MET A 31 1.25 8.67 14.39
CA MET A 31 1.88 7.63 13.60
C MET A 31 0.83 6.68 13.04
N LEU A 32 0.91 6.41 11.75
CA LEU A 32 0.07 5.42 11.07
C LEU A 32 0.87 4.12 10.95
N THR A 33 0.31 3.03 11.46
CA THR A 33 0.87 1.69 11.27
C THR A 33 0.04 0.93 10.24
N VAL A 34 0.67 0.52 9.15
CA VAL A 34 0.06 -0.28 8.09
C VAL A 34 0.77 -1.62 8.00
N GLU A 35 0.01 -2.69 7.86
CA GLU A 35 0.52 -4.05 7.73
C GLU A 35 0.25 -4.55 6.32
N GLN A 36 1.27 -5.16 5.69
CA GLN A 36 1.13 -5.86 4.43
C GLN A 36 0.99 -7.36 4.72
N ASP A 37 -0.19 -7.91 4.40
CA ASP A 37 -0.50 -9.33 4.54
C ASP A 37 0.00 -10.04 3.27
N GLU A 38 1.28 -10.39 3.25
CA GLU A 38 1.86 -11.28 2.25
C GLU A 38 1.81 -12.73 2.75
N GLU A 39 0.88 -13.51 2.21
CA GLU A 39 0.87 -14.95 2.40
C GLU A 39 1.76 -15.59 1.31
N ILE A 40 3.02 -15.84 1.65
CA ILE A 40 3.97 -16.49 0.75
C ILE A 40 4.28 -17.88 1.32
N CYS A 41 3.87 -18.94 0.61
CA CYS A 41 4.21 -20.33 0.88
C CYS A 41 4.10 -20.78 2.37
N GLY A 42 3.00 -20.43 3.04
CA GLY A 42 2.70 -20.93 4.39
C GLY A 42 3.47 -20.25 5.55
N GLN A 43 4.27 -19.22 5.29
CA GLN A 43 4.84 -18.35 6.32
C GLN A 43 4.21 -16.96 6.23
N LYS A 44 3.53 -16.55 7.30
CA LYS A 44 3.05 -15.17 7.48
C LYS A 44 4.11 -14.38 8.24
N GLU A 45 5.00 -13.71 7.51
CA GLU A 45 5.74 -12.58 8.07
C GLU A 45 5.06 -11.29 7.61
N PRO A 46 4.10 -10.78 8.38
CA PRO A 46 3.44 -9.52 8.04
C PRO A 46 4.47 -8.40 8.04
N LYS A 47 4.59 -7.70 6.91
CA LYS A 47 5.51 -6.57 6.80
C LYS A 47 4.83 -5.34 7.35
N VAL A 48 5.36 -4.82 8.45
CA VAL A 48 4.81 -3.63 9.13
C VAL A 48 5.51 -2.39 8.62
N PHE A 49 4.73 -1.36 8.29
CA PHE A 49 5.17 -0.05 7.86
C PHE A 49 4.64 1.00 8.83
N GLU A 50 5.51 1.93 9.22
CA GLU A 50 5.20 3.01 10.14
C GLU A 50 5.42 4.34 9.44
N PHE A 51 4.40 5.19 9.40
CA PHE A 51 4.43 6.50 8.78
C PHE A 51 4.24 7.57 9.84
N LYS A 52 5.15 8.56 9.88
CA LYS A 52 5.10 9.65 10.86
C LYS A 52 4.28 10.83 10.37
N SER A 53 3.86 10.81 9.11
CA SER A 53 3.06 11.86 8.50
C SER A 53 2.15 11.37 7.36
N PRO A 54 1.05 12.07 7.08
CA PRO A 54 0.20 11.81 5.91
C PRO A 54 0.94 11.92 4.58
N LYS A 55 1.96 12.78 4.49
CA LYS A 55 2.77 12.95 3.27
C LYS A 55 3.61 11.72 2.95
N GLU A 56 4.27 11.14 3.97
CA GLU A 56 5.03 9.91 3.80
C GLU A 56 4.12 8.76 3.35
N PHE A 57 2.92 8.69 3.91
CA PHE A 57 1.94 7.68 3.51
C PHE A 57 1.42 7.88 2.09
N GLU A 58 1.13 9.13 1.68
CA GLU A 58 0.72 9.44 0.31
C GLU A 58 1.81 9.10 -0.72
N GLU A 59 3.08 9.39 -0.38
CA GLU A 59 4.21 9.03 -1.25
C GLU A 59 4.36 7.52 -1.38
N PHE A 60 4.21 6.78 -0.28
CA PHE A 60 4.18 5.31 -0.29
C PHE A 60 3.06 4.76 -1.19
N VAL A 61 1.83 5.27 -1.04
CA VAL A 61 0.67 4.91 -1.88
C VAL A 61 0.96 5.16 -3.36
N ARG A 62 1.57 6.32 -3.68
CA ARG A 62 1.92 6.67 -5.05
C ARG A 62 2.97 5.73 -5.65
N VAL A 63 4.00 5.38 -4.87
CA VAL A 63 5.08 4.50 -5.31
C VAL A 63 4.59 3.08 -5.56
N GLU A 64 3.82 2.50 -4.64
CA GLU A 64 3.26 1.15 -4.83
C GLU A 64 2.29 1.09 -6.02
N ASN A 65 1.45 2.13 -6.21
CA ASN A 65 0.59 2.22 -7.40
C ASN A 65 1.41 2.26 -8.70
N GLN A 66 2.55 2.95 -8.69
CA GLN A 66 3.44 3.03 -9.85
C GLN A 66 4.11 1.67 -10.12
N PHE A 67 4.54 0.96 -9.07
CA PHE A 67 5.04 -0.40 -9.19
C PHE A 67 3.98 -1.33 -9.79
N GLU A 68 2.75 -1.27 -9.30
CA GLU A 68 1.69 -2.15 -9.78
C GLU A 68 1.30 -1.84 -11.23
N ALA A 69 1.27 -0.56 -11.60
CA ALA A 69 1.06 -0.14 -12.98
C ALA A 69 2.19 -0.64 -13.91
N ASP A 70 3.44 -0.65 -13.44
CA ASP A 70 4.57 -1.16 -14.21
C ASP A 70 4.49 -2.69 -14.39
N ILE A 71 4.16 -3.42 -13.32
CA ILE A 71 3.93 -4.87 -13.37
C ILE A 71 2.80 -5.21 -14.35
N VAL A 72 1.68 -4.46 -14.31
CA VAL A 72 0.57 -4.63 -15.27
C VAL A 72 1.08 -4.45 -16.70
N LYS A 73 1.81 -3.37 -16.99
CA LYS A 73 2.39 -3.11 -18.32
C LYS A 73 3.33 -4.23 -18.78
N GLN A 74 4.19 -4.73 -17.88
CA GLN A 74 5.10 -5.83 -18.20
C GLN A 74 4.34 -7.14 -18.49
N LEU A 75 3.29 -7.44 -17.73
CA LEU A 75 2.45 -8.62 -17.95
C LEU A 75 1.64 -8.52 -19.25
N GLU A 76 1.12 -7.33 -19.59
CA GLU A 76 0.39 -7.09 -20.85
C GLU A 76 1.30 -7.11 -22.09
N GLY A 77 2.56 -6.70 -21.94
CA GLY A 77 3.58 -6.71 -23.00
C GLY A 77 4.02 -8.11 -23.44
N ASN A 78 3.71 -9.16 -22.67
CA ASN A 78 4.07 -10.54 -23.00
C ASN A 78 2.98 -11.26 -23.82
N LYS A 79 2.38 -10.58 -24.81
CA LYS A 79 1.67 -11.27 -25.90
C LYS A 79 2.71 -11.88 -26.83
N MET A 80 3.16 -13.09 -26.51
CA MET A 80 3.97 -13.88 -27.43
C MET A 80 3.22 -14.00 -28.76
N PRO A 81 3.81 -13.59 -29.90
CA PRO A 81 3.16 -13.63 -31.20
C PRO A 81 3.21 -15.05 -31.78
N TYR A 82 2.63 -16.04 -31.09
CA TYR A 82 2.46 -17.38 -31.67
C TYR A 82 1.14 -18.00 -31.22
N ARG A 83 0.10 -17.76 -32.02
CA ARG A 83 -0.93 -18.76 -32.33
C ARG A 83 -1.55 -18.45 -33.68
#